data_AF-A0A925Z759-F1
#
_entry.id   AF-A0A925Z759-F1
#
_cell.length_a   1.000
_cell.length_b   1.000
_cell.length_c   1.000
_cell.angle_alpha   90.00
_cell.angle_beta   90.00
_cell.angle_gamma   90.00
#
_symmetry.space_group_name_H-M   'P 1'
#
loop_
_entity.id
_entity.type
_entity.pdbx_description
1 polymer ?
#
loop_
_entity_poly.entity_id
_entity_poly.type
_entity_poly.pdbx_seq_one_letter_code
_entity_poly.pdbx_strand_id
1 'polypeptide(L)'
;MRLCLPVALQPYLKKYLAYHYSVDPFILTEKNRYGAFLINSLRHKTKAEPEQLGMNMRYLTCKMEVELSEFYWRNFGNVIPTKCQYRFNNFLLDEFQEKMVEFVQPRLQRKGDLNMRLLTFREKFSILEDELPIKTMQKAWEREKNRITIYKSA
;
A
#
# COMPACT_ATOMS: atom_id res chain seq x y z
N MET A 1 15.36 -16.22 -17.94
CA MET A 1 14.05 -16.56 -17.33
C MET A 1 13.69 -15.45 -16.36
N ARG A 2 12.51 -14.82 -16.49
CA ARG A 2 12.05 -13.83 -15.50
C ARG A 2 11.41 -14.58 -14.33
N LEU A 3 11.88 -14.28 -13.11
CA LEU A 3 11.39 -14.89 -11.88
C LEU A 3 10.39 -13.93 -11.24
N CYS A 4 9.09 -14.18 -11.42
CA CYS A 4 8.03 -13.30 -10.93
C CYS A 4 7.22 -13.96 -9.80
N LEU A 5 6.86 -13.19 -8.77
CA LEU A 5 5.97 -13.62 -7.69
C LEU A 5 4.71 -12.75 -7.63
N PRO A 6 3.53 -13.35 -7.44
CA PRO A 6 2.32 -12.58 -7.22
C PRO A 6 2.24 -12.08 -5.77
N VAL A 7 1.89 -10.81 -5.59
CA VAL A 7 1.55 -10.20 -4.29
C VAL A 7 0.12 -9.68 -4.35
N ALA A 8 -0.75 -10.13 -3.45
CA ALA A 8 -2.12 -9.66 -3.36
C ALA A 8 -2.20 -8.26 -2.73
N LEU A 9 -3.00 -7.39 -3.34
CA LEU A 9 -3.15 -5.98 -2.95
C LEU A 9 -4.61 -5.53 -3.04
N GLN A 10 -4.92 -4.46 -2.33
CA GLN A 10 -6.12 -3.67 -2.63
C GLN A 10 -5.92 -2.90 -3.95
N PRO A 11 -6.94 -2.84 -4.84
CA PRO A 11 -6.81 -2.20 -6.16
C PRO A 11 -6.30 -0.75 -6.12
N TYR A 12 -6.86 0.08 -5.23
CA TYR A 12 -6.47 1.48 -5.12
C TYR A 12 -5.04 1.67 -4.59
N LEU A 13 -4.54 0.74 -3.75
CA LEU A 13 -3.14 0.76 -3.28
C LEU A 13 -2.17 0.34 -4.38
N LYS A 14 -2.57 -0.60 -5.26
CA LYS A 14 -1.80 -0.92 -6.46
C LYS A 14 -1.69 0.31 -7.38
N LYS A 15 -2.79 1.04 -7.59
CA LYS A 15 -2.79 2.30 -8.38
C LYS A 15 -1.92 3.39 -7.75
N TYR A 16 -2.00 3.55 -6.43
CA TYR A 16 -1.11 4.45 -5.70
C TYR A 16 0.37 4.08 -5.92
N LEU A 17 0.73 2.81 -5.76
CA LEU A 17 2.10 2.36 -5.97
C LEU A 17 2.54 2.53 -7.43
N ALA A 18 1.65 2.25 -8.39
CA ALA A 18 1.87 2.39 -9.83
C ALA A 18 2.19 3.83 -10.27
N TYR A 19 1.66 4.82 -9.54
CA TYR A 19 1.97 6.23 -9.78
C TYR A 19 3.44 6.56 -9.47
N HIS A 20 4.07 5.82 -8.57
CA HIS A 20 5.43 6.08 -8.11
C HIS A 20 6.46 5.11 -8.68
N TYR A 21 6.07 3.88 -9.02
CA TYR A 21 6.95 2.80 -9.49
C TYR A 21 6.24 1.96 -10.54
N SER A 22 6.99 1.30 -11.42
CA SER A 22 6.42 0.21 -12.24
C SER A 22 5.96 -0.92 -11.31
N VAL A 23 4.73 -1.42 -11.52
CA VAL A 23 4.12 -2.47 -10.68
C VAL A 23 3.81 -3.77 -11.41
N ASP A 24 3.90 -3.81 -12.73
CA ASP A 24 3.67 -5.03 -13.53
C ASP A 24 4.74 -5.13 -14.64
N PRO A 25 5.97 -5.59 -14.31
CA PRO A 25 6.39 -6.05 -12.99
C PRO A 25 6.93 -4.94 -12.07
N PHE A 26 6.74 -5.11 -10.78
CA PHE A 26 7.45 -4.40 -9.71
C PHE A 26 8.85 -4.99 -9.53
N ILE A 27 9.87 -4.24 -9.91
CA ILE A 27 11.26 -4.70 -9.81
C ILE A 27 11.71 -4.63 -8.34
N LEU A 28 12.03 -5.78 -7.76
CA LEU A 28 12.41 -5.85 -6.36
C LEU A 28 13.81 -5.27 -6.14
N THR A 29 13.90 -4.27 -5.26
CA THR A 29 15.16 -3.58 -4.93
C THR A 29 15.15 -3.07 -3.49
N GLU A 30 16.31 -3.08 -2.82
CA GLU A 30 16.47 -2.46 -1.50
C GLU A 30 16.53 -0.93 -1.57
N LYS A 31 16.61 -0.35 -2.78
CA LYS A 31 16.68 1.11 -3.01
C LYS A 31 15.40 1.86 -2.65
N ASN A 32 14.26 1.18 -2.59
CA ASN A 32 13.01 1.77 -2.14
C ASN A 32 12.41 0.94 -0.99
N ARG A 33 11.65 1.63 -0.14
CA ARG A 33 11.12 1.04 1.10
C ARG A 33 10.16 -0.14 0.86
N TYR A 34 9.40 -0.13 -0.25
CA TYR A 34 8.49 -1.23 -0.58
C TYR A 34 9.26 -2.49 -0.96
N GLY A 35 10.28 -2.33 -1.80
CA GLY A 35 11.14 -3.43 -2.20
C GLY A 35 11.93 -3.98 -1.01
N ALA A 36 12.47 -3.12 -0.14
CA ALA A 36 13.11 -3.54 1.11
C ALA A 36 12.14 -4.33 2.01
N PHE A 37 10.88 -3.89 2.15
CA PHE A 37 9.85 -4.60 2.90
C PHE A 37 9.59 -6.00 2.35
N LEU A 38 9.41 -6.11 1.03
CA LEU A 38 9.14 -7.38 0.35
C LEU A 38 10.35 -8.32 0.40
N ILE A 39 11.58 -7.81 0.27
CA ILE A 39 12.82 -8.59 0.43
C ILE A 39 12.89 -9.17 1.85
N ASN A 40 12.65 -8.35 2.87
CA ASN A 40 12.63 -8.83 4.26
C ASN A 40 11.54 -9.88 4.47
N SER A 41 10.39 -9.73 3.81
CA SER A 41 9.32 -10.73 3.84
C SER A 41 9.72 -12.07 3.23
N LEU A 42 10.58 -12.07 2.21
CA LEU A 42 11.12 -13.29 1.60
C LEU A 42 12.16 -14.00 2.48
N ARG A 43 12.92 -13.26 3.31
CA ARG A 43 13.97 -13.85 4.17
C ARG A 43 13.40 -14.79 5.24
N HIS A 44 12.14 -14.60 5.61
CA HIS A 44 11.44 -15.49 6.52
C HIS A 44 11.00 -16.75 5.76
N LYS A 45 11.86 -17.77 5.75
CA LYS A 45 11.50 -19.15 5.35
C LYS A 45 10.54 -19.74 6.38
N THR A 46 9.32 -19.24 6.46
CA THR A 46 8.30 -19.83 7.33
C THR A 46 7.82 -21.12 6.67
N LYS A 47 8.01 -22.24 7.37
CA LYS A 47 7.12 -23.41 7.22
C LYS A 47 5.71 -22.87 7.32
N ALA A 48 4.85 -23.19 6.34
CA ALA A 48 3.49 -22.68 6.22
C ALA A 48 2.86 -22.49 7.61
N GLU A 49 2.74 -21.24 8.06
CA GLU A 49 2.06 -20.97 9.32
C GLU A 49 0.59 -21.33 9.12
N PRO A 50 -0.07 -21.99 10.10
CA PRO A 50 -1.50 -22.24 10.03
C PRO A 50 -2.22 -20.90 9.80
N GLU A 51 -3.23 -20.92 8.93
CA GLU A 51 -4.07 -19.76 8.60
C GLU A 51 -4.42 -18.99 9.90
N GLN A 52 -3.77 -17.84 10.10
CA GLN A 52 -4.00 -17.04 11.29
C GLN A 52 -5.42 -16.47 11.19
N LEU A 53 -6.33 -17.05 11.99
CA LEU A 53 -7.69 -16.57 12.23
C LEU A 53 -7.66 -15.05 12.43
N GLY A 54 -8.34 -14.31 11.55
CA GLY A 54 -8.60 -12.88 11.71
C GLY A 54 -8.02 -11.94 10.66
N MET A 55 -7.13 -12.40 9.76
CA MET A 55 -6.69 -11.56 8.63
C MET A 55 -7.75 -11.52 7.53
N ASN A 56 -8.42 -10.38 7.36
CA ASN A 56 -9.45 -10.21 6.35
C ASN A 56 -8.84 -9.98 4.96
N MET A 57 -8.57 -11.07 4.25
CA MET A 57 -8.03 -11.07 2.89
C MET A 57 -9.06 -10.73 1.80
N ARG A 58 -10.35 -10.59 2.15
CA ARG A 58 -11.43 -10.41 1.17
C ARG A 58 -11.28 -9.15 0.32
N TYR A 59 -10.55 -8.16 0.81
CA TYR A 59 -10.33 -6.89 0.12
C TYR A 59 -9.07 -6.89 -0.76
N LEU A 60 -8.23 -7.91 -0.69
CA LEU A 60 -7.03 -8.04 -1.52
C LEU A 60 -7.38 -8.71 -2.86
N THR A 61 -8.17 -8.00 -3.67
CA THR A 61 -8.80 -8.56 -4.88
C THR A 61 -7.92 -8.50 -6.13
N CYS A 62 -6.83 -7.73 -6.10
CA CYS A 62 -5.89 -7.65 -7.22
C CYS A 62 -4.53 -8.26 -6.87
N LYS A 63 -3.73 -8.54 -7.91
CA LYS A 63 -2.36 -9.03 -7.76
C LYS A 63 -1.41 -8.09 -8.49
N MET A 64 -0.22 -7.95 -7.93
CA MET A 64 0.93 -7.26 -8.50
C MET A 64 2.02 -8.29 -8.77
N GLU A 65 2.62 -8.26 -9.96
CA GLU A 65 3.77 -9.12 -10.27
C GLU A 65 5.05 -8.50 -9.73
N VAL A 66 5.83 -9.24 -8.94
CA VAL A 66 7.11 -8.80 -8.40
C VAL A 66 8.22 -9.56 -9.09
N GLU A 67 9.09 -8.86 -9.82
CA GLU A 67 10.27 -9.43 -10.45
C GLU A 67 11.43 -9.52 -9.46
N LEU A 68 12.04 -10.70 -9.39
CA LEU A 68 13.14 -11.04 -8.51
C LEU A 68 14.44 -11.25 -9.29
N SER A 69 15.55 -10.82 -8.70
CA SER A 69 16.86 -11.29 -9.12
C SER A 69 17.05 -12.77 -8.77
N GLU A 70 17.88 -13.46 -9.55
CA GLU A 70 18.25 -14.85 -9.28
C GLU A 70 18.90 -15.02 -7.90
N PHE A 71 19.62 -14.00 -7.44
CA PHE A 71 20.20 -13.97 -6.09
C PHE A 71 19.12 -14.12 -5.00
N TYR A 72 18.03 -13.34 -5.06
CA TYR A 72 16.97 -13.43 -4.05
C TYR A 72 16.22 -14.75 -4.10
N TRP A 73 15.96 -15.25 -5.32
CA TRP A 73 15.28 -16.53 -5.52
C TRP A 73 16.04 -17.69 -4.88
N ARG A 74 17.36 -17.76 -5.08
CA ARG A 74 18.19 -18.85 -4.54
C ARG A 74 18.37 -18.78 -3.02
N ASN A 75 18.40 -17.57 -2.44
CA ASN A 75 18.79 -17.38 -1.04
C ASN A 75 17.61 -17.24 -0.06
N PHE A 76 16.55 -16.51 -0.43
CA PHE A 76 15.52 -16.09 0.52
C PHE A 76 14.24 -16.93 0.40
N GLY A 77 13.80 -17.20 -0.82
CA GLY A 77 12.61 -18.02 -1.08
C GLY A 77 11.86 -17.53 -2.31
N ASN A 78 10.76 -18.20 -2.63
CA ASN A 78 9.94 -17.92 -3.81
C ASN A 78 8.45 -17.73 -3.47
N VAL A 79 8.11 -17.44 -2.22
CA VAL A 79 6.73 -17.17 -1.80
C VAL A 79 6.76 -16.07 -0.76
N ILE A 80 5.87 -15.08 -0.89
CA ILE A 80 5.64 -14.08 0.16
C ILE A 80 4.46 -14.57 1.01
N PRO A 81 4.66 -14.85 2.31
CA PRO A 81 3.59 -15.34 3.17
C PRO A 81 2.40 -14.39 3.21
N THR A 82 1.18 -14.93 3.30
CA THR A 82 -0.07 -14.17 3.39
C THR A 82 -0.02 -13.06 4.45
N LYS A 83 0.54 -13.37 5.62
CA LYS A 83 0.76 -12.40 6.71
C LYS A 83 1.62 -11.21 6.29
N CYS A 84 2.66 -11.45 5.51
CA CYS A 84 3.52 -10.39 4.98
C CYS A 84 2.79 -9.58 3.91
N GLN A 85 1.96 -10.21 3.07
CA GLN A 85 1.11 -9.49 2.09
C GLN A 85 0.11 -8.57 2.80
N TYR A 86 -0.55 -9.05 3.87
CA TYR A 86 -1.44 -8.24 4.69
C TYR A 86 -0.70 -7.04 5.32
N ARG A 87 0.45 -7.28 5.94
CA ARG A 87 1.29 -6.20 6.51
C ARG A 87 1.77 -5.22 5.45
N PHE A 88 2.09 -5.68 4.25
CA PHE A 88 2.48 -4.83 3.14
C PHE A 88 1.34 -3.90 2.70
N ASN A 89 0.11 -4.40 2.64
CA ASN A 89 -1.06 -3.57 2.35
C ASN A 89 -1.29 -2.51 3.43
N ASN A 90 -1.16 -2.86 4.72
CA ASN A 90 -1.27 -1.88 5.79
C ASN A 90 -0.18 -0.81 5.71
N PHE A 91 1.05 -1.22 5.39
CA PHE A 91 2.16 -0.30 5.18
C PHE A 91 1.89 0.68 4.02
N LEU A 92 1.37 0.20 2.89
CA LEU A 92 0.94 1.03 1.77
C LEU A 92 -0.22 1.97 2.16
N LEU A 93 -1.16 1.46 2.96
CA LEU A 93 -2.33 2.22 3.41
C LEU A 93 -1.95 3.38 4.33
N ASP A 94 -1.07 3.14 5.31
CA ASP A 94 -0.59 4.18 6.22
C ASP A 94 0.06 5.32 5.44
N GLU A 95 0.92 4.97 4.48
CA GLU A 95 1.56 5.96 3.64
C GLU A 95 0.58 6.71 2.73
N PHE A 96 -0.36 5.99 2.11
CA PHE A 96 -1.41 6.60 1.29
C PHE A 96 -2.21 7.63 2.10
N GLN A 97 -2.55 7.32 3.36
CA GLN A 97 -3.30 8.21 4.24
C GLN A 97 -2.47 9.44 4.65
N GLU A 98 -1.19 9.27 4.97
CA GLU A 98 -0.27 10.38 5.22
C GLU A 98 -0.20 11.33 4.03
N LYS A 99 0.00 10.78 2.81
CA LYS A 99 0.01 11.58 1.57
C LYS A 99 -1.32 12.24 1.27
N MET A 100 -2.44 11.62 1.63
CA MET A 100 -3.75 12.23 1.53
C MET A 100 -3.85 13.45 2.45
N VAL A 101 -3.43 13.36 3.71
CA VAL A 101 -3.45 14.52 4.62
C VAL A 101 -2.49 15.62 4.16
N GLU A 102 -1.27 15.28 3.77
CA GLU A 102 -0.30 16.24 3.21
C GLU A 102 -0.86 16.98 1.99
N PHE A 103 -1.62 16.30 1.14
CA PHE A 103 -2.24 16.90 -0.03
C PHE A 103 -3.44 17.79 0.34
N VAL A 104 -4.34 17.30 1.21
CA VAL A 104 -5.62 17.94 1.49
C VAL A 104 -5.46 19.13 2.45
N GLN A 105 -4.69 18.96 3.54
CA GLN A 105 -4.63 19.91 4.65
C GLN A 105 -4.23 21.35 4.24
N PRO A 106 -3.18 21.58 3.43
CA PRO A 106 -2.80 22.94 3.00
C PRO A 106 -3.85 23.59 2.07
N ARG A 107 -4.61 22.77 1.35
CA ARG A 107 -5.62 23.22 0.36
C ARG A 107 -6.95 23.56 1.00
N LEU A 108 -7.22 23.06 2.21
CA LEU A 108 -8.38 23.42 3.01
C LEU A 108 -8.26 24.83 3.61
N GLN A 109 -7.06 25.20 4.07
CA GLN A 109 -6.81 26.50 4.70
C GLN A 109 -7.10 27.71 3.78
N ARG A 110 -7.18 27.48 2.46
CA ARG A 110 -7.46 28.50 1.44
C ARG A 110 -8.94 28.58 1.03
N LYS A 111 -9.88 28.26 1.95
CA LYS A 111 -11.35 28.17 1.72
C LYS A 111 -11.78 27.02 0.79
N GLY A 112 -11.11 25.88 0.84
CA GLY A 112 -11.44 24.72 0.01
C GLY A 112 -12.51 23.81 0.63
N ASP A 113 -13.37 23.22 -0.21
CA ASP A 113 -14.25 22.11 0.18
C ASP A 113 -13.45 20.80 0.31
N LEU A 114 -13.53 20.15 1.47
CA LEU A 114 -12.89 18.87 1.77
C LEU A 114 -13.22 17.80 0.73
N ASN A 115 -14.49 17.70 0.32
CA ASN A 115 -14.93 16.67 -0.61
C ASN A 115 -14.26 16.87 -1.97
N MET A 116 -14.26 18.11 -2.46
CA MET A 116 -13.56 18.45 -3.69
C MET A 116 -12.07 18.12 -3.62
N ARG A 117 -11.39 18.39 -2.49
CA ARG A 117 -9.96 18.07 -2.35
C ARG A 117 -9.67 16.58 -2.28
N LEU A 118 -10.51 15.81 -1.59
CA LEU A 118 -10.42 14.35 -1.55
C LEU A 118 -10.69 13.73 -2.91
N LEU A 119 -11.68 14.24 -3.65
CA LEU A 119 -11.97 13.80 -5.02
C LEU A 119 -10.78 14.09 -5.95
N THR A 120 -10.21 15.29 -5.91
CA THR A 120 -8.99 15.62 -6.70
C THR A 120 -7.81 14.72 -6.32
N PHE A 121 -7.64 14.40 -5.03
CA PHE A 121 -6.60 13.46 -4.61
C PHE A 121 -6.83 12.07 -5.20
N ARG A 122 -8.08 11.60 -5.20
CA ARG A 122 -8.46 10.31 -5.77
C ARG A 122 -8.23 10.25 -7.28
N GLU A 123 -8.66 11.29 -8.00
CA GLU A 123 -8.48 11.44 -9.44
C GLU A 123 -7.01 11.44 -9.84
N LYS A 124 -6.14 12.06 -9.04
CA LYS A 124 -4.68 12.08 -9.28
C LYS A 124 -4.09 10.67 -9.44
N PHE A 125 -4.64 9.68 -8.73
CA PHE A 125 -4.19 8.28 -8.80
C PHE A 125 -5.12 7.40 -9.63
N SER A 126 -6.09 7.98 -10.35
CA SER A 126 -7.08 7.24 -11.16
C SER A 126 -7.85 6.19 -10.36
N ILE A 127 -8.13 6.47 -9.08
CA ILE A 127 -8.89 5.58 -8.19
C ILE A 127 -10.38 5.86 -8.39
N LEU A 128 -11.17 4.79 -8.50
CA LEU A 128 -12.61 4.87 -8.75
C LEU A 128 -13.43 4.90 -7.44
N GLU A 129 -14.69 5.32 -7.51
CA GLU A 129 -15.59 5.40 -6.32
C GLU A 129 -15.91 4.03 -5.73
N ASP A 130 -16.04 3.00 -6.57
CA ASP A 130 -16.25 1.62 -6.15
C ASP A 130 -15.02 1.02 -5.45
N GLU A 131 -13.81 1.44 -5.83
CA GLU A 131 -12.56 1.01 -5.20
C GLU A 131 -12.31 1.72 -3.85
N LEU A 132 -12.55 3.04 -3.80
CA LEU A 132 -12.38 3.85 -2.59
C LEU A 132 -13.46 4.94 -2.51
N PRO A 133 -14.55 4.65 -1.79
CA PRO A 133 -15.65 5.60 -1.65
C PRO A 133 -15.24 6.88 -0.92
N ILE A 134 -15.82 8.02 -1.32
CA ILE A 134 -15.49 9.33 -0.74
C ILE A 134 -15.72 9.37 0.78
N LYS A 135 -16.77 8.70 1.27
CA LYS A 135 -17.08 8.59 2.71
C LYS A 135 -15.99 7.85 3.49
N THR A 136 -15.35 6.87 2.86
CA THR A 136 -14.22 6.14 3.44
C THR A 136 -12.99 7.05 3.53
N MET A 137 -12.73 7.86 2.49
CA MET A 137 -11.64 8.83 2.49
C MET A 137 -11.82 9.92 3.54
N GLN A 138 -13.04 10.44 3.73
CA GLN A 138 -13.35 11.42 4.79
C GLN A 138 -12.98 10.88 6.17
N LYS A 139 -13.46 9.67 6.50
CA LYS A 139 -13.16 9.02 7.79
C LYS A 139 -11.67 8.75 7.97
N ALA A 140 -10.99 8.30 6.92
CA ALA A 140 -9.55 8.06 6.95
C ALA A 140 -8.78 9.37 7.17
N TRP A 141 -9.17 10.45 6.49
CA TRP A 141 -8.56 11.77 6.63
C TRP A 141 -8.76 12.34 8.04
N GLU A 142 -9.97 12.25 8.61
CA GLU A 142 -10.25 12.71 9.98
C GLU A 142 -9.38 11.98 11.01
N ARG A 143 -9.30 10.65 10.91
CA ARG A 143 -8.45 9.84 11.80
C ARG A 143 -6.99 10.21 11.68
N GLU A 144 -6.49 10.32 10.45
CA GLU A 144 -5.08 10.60 10.19
C GLU A 144 -4.68 12.01 10.61
N LYS A 145 -5.53 13.00 10.33
CA LYS A 145 -5.35 14.37 10.81
C LYS A 145 -5.23 14.41 12.34
N ASN A 146 -6.15 13.74 13.05
CA ASN A 146 -6.13 13.70 14.51
C ASN A 146 -4.86 13.01 15.04
N ARG A 147 -4.43 11.92 14.40
CA ARG A 147 -3.17 11.22 14.71
C ARG A 147 -1.99 12.17 14.60
N ILE A 148 -1.84 12.85 13.46
CA ILE A 148 -0.74 13.80 13.21
C ILE A 148 -0.77 14.99 14.18
N THR A 149 -1.96 15.52 14.51
CA THR A 149 -2.10 16.62 15.48
C THR A 149 -1.60 16.21 16.86
N ILE A 150 -1.97 15.03 17.35
CA ILE A 150 -1.51 14.52 18.66
C ILE A 150 0.02 14.42 18.70
N TYR A 151 0.64 13.87 17.65
CA TYR A 151 2.11 13.74 17.57
C TYR A 151 2.87 15.07 17.51
N LYS A 152 2.23 16.16 17.06
CA LYS A 152 2.84 17.50 17.04
C LYS A 152 2.68 18.25 18.36
N SER A 153 1.83 17.77 19.26
CA SER A 153 1.55 18.36 20.56
C SER A 153 2.20 17.60 21.74
N ALA A 154 2.87 16.49 21.44
CA ALA A 154 3.69 15.70 22.37
C ALA A 154 5.17 16.01 22.15
#